data_AF-A0A9W7AX57-F1
#
_entry.id   AF-A0A9W7AX57-F1
#
_cell.length_a   1.000
_cell.length_b   1.000
_cell.length_c   1.000
_cell.angle_alpha   90.00
_cell.angle_beta   90.00
_cell.angle_gamma   90.00
#
_symmetry.space_group_name_H-M   'P 1'
#
loop_
_entity.id
_entity.type
_entity.pdbx_description
1 polymer ?
#
loop_
_entity_poly.entity_id
_entity_poly.type
_entity_poly.pdbx_seq_one_letter_code
_entity_poly.pdbx_strand_id
1 'polypeptide(L)'
;NPSILPLQVALPTKESYQNIRALPCTPGGSILFSHRIIHWGSAGNPDTCVEPRVALSVVYSDPEFEKPYIKPSVYTWGGEFPEFRVRLILVCCQMLVYYQRFNLTASDVRMCYEVVNDSGDVLEEEYKKKVCVEFCKAVRETGGVGMGDGEEEDSDEERMLEEMLENEEAFEDEFDDYDDYDDFEEGEGGEGGEEDDVEEDDFEEGLVGVPKRRKLK
;
A
#
# COMPACT_ATOMS: atom_id res chain seq x y z
N ASN A 1 -9.95 24.48 1.02
CA ASN A 1 -9.03 24.96 2.08
C ASN A 1 -7.74 24.21 1.85
N PRO A 2 -6.58 24.87 1.73
CA PRO A 2 -5.35 24.22 1.27
C PRO A 2 -5.05 23.03 2.19
N SER A 3 -4.70 21.92 1.56
CA SER A 3 -4.39 20.59 2.09
C SER A 3 -3.70 20.65 3.45
N ILE A 4 -4.47 20.57 4.53
CA ILE A 4 -3.89 20.33 5.86
C ILE A 4 -3.44 18.87 5.84
N LEU A 5 -2.14 18.64 5.99
CA LEU A 5 -1.59 17.29 6.02
C LEU A 5 -2.22 16.52 7.21
N PRO A 6 -2.76 15.31 7.02
CA PRO A 6 -3.42 14.54 8.09
C PRO A 6 -2.57 14.41 9.37
N LEU A 7 -1.26 14.26 9.22
CA LEU A 7 -0.32 14.23 10.34
C LEU A 7 -0.26 15.54 11.13
N GLN A 8 -0.44 16.71 10.49
CA GLN A 8 -0.50 17.99 11.20
C GLN A 8 -1.79 18.13 12.01
N VAL A 9 -2.89 17.49 11.59
CA VAL A 9 -4.13 17.41 12.38
C VAL A 9 -3.94 16.49 13.59
N ALA A 10 -3.36 15.32 13.36
CA ALA A 10 -3.20 14.29 14.40
C ALA A 10 -2.09 14.62 15.41
N LEU A 11 -1.02 15.29 14.96
CA LEU A 11 0.17 15.63 15.73
C LEU A 11 0.42 17.15 15.64
N PRO A 12 -0.43 17.97 16.28
CA PRO A 12 -0.44 19.43 16.08
C PRO A 12 0.79 20.14 16.64
N THR A 13 1.58 19.47 17.49
CA THR A 13 2.80 20.04 18.08
C THR A 13 3.96 19.06 17.96
N LYS A 14 5.19 19.58 18.03
CA LYS A 14 6.41 18.74 17.99
C LYS A 14 6.45 17.75 19.16
N GLU A 15 5.94 18.13 20.33
CA GLU A 15 5.82 17.25 21.49
C GLU A 15 4.85 16.09 21.23
N SER A 16 3.85 16.27 20.36
CA SER A 16 2.88 15.22 20.04
C SER A 16 3.54 14.01 19.36
N TYR A 17 4.66 14.21 18.65
CA TYR A 17 5.44 13.13 18.06
C TYR A 17 6.05 12.20 19.13
N GLN A 18 6.23 12.68 20.37
CA GLN A 18 6.66 11.85 21.49
C GLN A 18 5.61 10.82 21.91
N ASN A 19 4.42 10.81 21.31
CA ASN A 19 3.41 9.77 21.52
C ASN A 19 3.52 8.63 20.49
N ILE A 20 4.35 8.79 19.44
CA ILE A 20 4.60 7.72 18.47
C ILE A 20 5.42 6.62 19.15
N ARG A 21 5.00 5.37 18.98
CA ARG A 21 5.64 4.19 19.58
C ARG A 21 5.88 3.15 18.50
N ALA A 22 7.11 2.63 18.47
CA ALA A 22 7.38 1.39 17.76
C ALA A 22 6.73 0.22 18.52
N LEU A 23 6.09 -0.69 17.78
CA LEU A 23 5.55 -1.93 18.33
C LEU A 23 6.45 -3.09 17.90
N PRO A 24 7.47 -3.45 18.70
CA PRO A 24 8.35 -4.56 18.37
C PRO A 24 7.56 -5.88 18.39
N CYS A 25 7.74 -6.69 17.36
CA CYS A 25 7.13 -8.00 17.23
C CYS A 25 8.22 -9.04 16.94
N THR A 26 8.20 -10.17 17.65
CA THR A 26 9.12 -11.28 17.35
C THR A 26 8.60 -12.08 16.15
N PRO A 27 9.47 -12.81 15.42
CA PRO A 27 9.02 -13.72 14.37
C PRO A 27 7.93 -14.67 14.87
N GLY A 28 6.83 -14.77 14.11
CA GLY A 28 5.64 -15.55 14.48
C GLY A 28 4.67 -14.84 15.44
N GLY A 29 5.01 -13.65 15.95
CA GLY A 29 4.07 -12.79 16.64
C GLY A 29 3.14 -12.06 15.66
N SER A 30 2.04 -11.53 16.19
CA SER A 30 1.09 -10.72 15.42
C SER A 30 0.71 -9.46 16.19
N ILE A 31 0.36 -8.42 15.45
CA ILE A 31 -0.23 -7.19 15.97
C ILE A 31 -1.59 -7.06 15.31
N LEU A 32 -2.63 -6.83 16.13
CA LEU A 32 -3.97 -6.52 15.66
C LEU A 32 -4.31 -5.09 16.06
N PHE A 33 -4.80 -4.31 15.11
CA PHE A 33 -5.32 -2.98 15.32
C PHE A 33 -6.51 -2.74 14.38
N SER A 34 -7.31 -1.71 14.67
CA SER A 34 -8.41 -1.28 13.81
C SER A 34 -7.96 -0.16 12.87
N HIS A 35 -8.74 0.11 11.82
CA HIS A 35 -8.55 1.21 10.87
C HIS A 35 -8.51 2.62 11.51
N ARG A 36 -8.75 2.74 12.82
CA ARG A 36 -8.76 4.01 13.56
C ARG A 36 -7.39 4.40 14.13
N ILE A 37 -6.39 3.53 13.98
CA ILE A 37 -5.03 3.78 14.47
C ILE A 37 -4.20 4.28 13.30
N ILE A 38 -3.60 5.46 13.44
CA ILE A 38 -2.60 5.94 12.48
C ILE A 38 -1.33 5.10 12.68
N HIS A 39 -0.90 4.41 11.63
CA HIS A 39 0.29 3.56 11.64
C HIS A 39 1.01 3.62 10.29
N TRP A 40 2.29 3.27 10.28
CA TRP A 40 3.09 3.15 9.07
C TRP A 40 4.27 2.19 9.29
N GLY A 41 4.87 1.73 8.21
CA GLY A 41 6.11 0.95 8.28
C GLY A 41 7.28 1.84 8.70
N SER A 42 8.07 1.39 9.69
CA SER A 42 9.33 2.07 10.03
C SER A 42 10.51 1.53 9.25
N ALA A 43 11.50 2.35 8.94
CA ALA A 43 12.80 1.85 8.49
C ALA A 43 13.45 0.97 9.57
N GLY A 44 14.17 -0.08 9.15
CA GLY A 44 15.04 -0.82 10.04
C GLY A 44 16.22 0.04 10.47
N ASN A 45 16.73 -0.15 11.69
CA ASN A 45 17.96 0.54 12.09
C ASN A 45 19.15 -0.07 11.29
N PRO A 46 19.86 0.71 10.46
CA PRO A 46 20.89 0.20 9.55
C PRO A 46 22.07 -0.46 10.29
N ASP A 47 22.35 -0.05 11.53
CA ASP A 47 23.45 -0.61 12.34
C ASP A 47 23.12 -2.00 12.90
N THR A 48 21.83 -2.35 12.98
CA THR A 48 21.36 -3.56 13.68
C THR A 48 20.58 -4.53 12.78
N CYS A 49 19.92 -4.03 11.73
CA CYS A 49 19.13 -4.82 10.80
C CYS A 49 19.94 -5.09 9.53
N VAL A 50 20.71 -6.18 9.54
CA VAL A 50 21.45 -6.67 8.36
C VAL A 50 20.58 -7.47 7.39
N GLU A 51 19.37 -7.86 7.81
CA GLU A 51 18.41 -8.60 7.00
C GLU A 51 17.11 -7.80 6.81
N PRO A 52 16.42 -7.94 5.65
CA PRO A 52 15.13 -7.32 5.42
C PRO A 52 14.08 -7.76 6.44
N ARG A 53 13.36 -6.80 7.02
CA ARG A 53 12.21 -7.07 7.89
C ARG A 53 10.96 -7.27 7.05
N VAL A 54 10.50 -8.52 6.93
CA VAL A 54 9.28 -8.86 6.19
C VAL A 54 8.11 -9.06 7.16
N ALA A 55 6.96 -8.43 6.87
CA ALA A 55 5.71 -8.62 7.59
C ALA A 55 4.58 -8.96 6.60
N LEU A 56 3.61 -9.76 7.05
CA LEU A 56 2.38 -10.04 6.31
C LEU A 56 1.23 -9.31 7.01
N SER A 57 0.58 -8.39 6.29
CA SER A 57 -0.66 -7.76 6.74
C SER A 57 -1.86 -8.47 6.12
N VAL A 58 -2.88 -8.73 6.92
CA VAL A 58 -4.16 -9.26 6.46
C VAL A 58 -5.23 -8.32 6.98
N VAL A 59 -6.00 -7.74 6.06
CA VAL A 59 -7.10 -6.84 6.38
C VAL A 59 -8.41 -7.60 6.17
N TYR A 60 -9.39 -7.33 7.03
CA TYR A 60 -10.74 -7.81 6.87
C TYR A 60 -11.70 -6.70 7.28
N SER A 61 -12.82 -6.64 6.57
CA SER A 61 -13.88 -5.67 6.75
C SER A 61 -15.23 -6.38 6.81
N ASP A 62 -16.23 -5.71 7.37
CA ASP A 62 -17.61 -6.15 7.24
C ASP A 62 -18.06 -5.93 5.79
N PRO A 63 -18.70 -6.90 5.11
CA PRO A 63 -19.19 -6.73 3.74
C PRO A 63 -20.16 -5.56 3.55
N GLU A 64 -20.81 -5.08 4.61
CA GLU A 64 -21.64 -3.87 4.59
C GLU A 64 -20.81 -2.58 4.65
N PHE A 65 -19.59 -2.65 5.20
CA PHE A 65 -18.64 -1.53 5.24
C PHE A 65 -17.81 -1.45 3.96
N GLU A 66 -17.26 -2.57 3.50
CA GLU A 66 -16.48 -2.67 2.26
C GLU A 66 -16.79 -4.02 1.61
N LYS A 67 -17.25 -3.99 0.36
CA LYS A 67 -17.64 -5.21 -0.34
C LYS A 67 -16.42 -6.04 -0.72
N PRO A 68 -16.50 -7.38 -0.66
CA PRO A 68 -15.45 -8.24 -1.19
C PRO A 68 -15.26 -8.05 -2.70
N TYR A 69 -14.01 -8.18 -3.18
CA TYR A 69 -13.68 -8.03 -4.61
C TYR A 69 -14.31 -9.06 -5.53
N ILE A 70 -14.69 -10.24 -5.02
CA ILE A 70 -15.40 -11.27 -5.78
C ILE A 70 -16.77 -11.52 -5.17
N LYS A 71 -17.72 -11.95 -6.00
CA LYS A 71 -19.09 -12.17 -5.56
C LYS A 71 -19.19 -13.33 -4.56
N PRO A 72 -20.11 -13.25 -3.57
CA PRO A 72 -20.39 -14.35 -2.63
C PRO A 72 -20.68 -15.70 -3.29
N SER A 73 -21.26 -15.71 -4.50
CA SER A 73 -21.53 -16.91 -5.29
C SER A 73 -20.29 -17.70 -5.70
N VAL A 74 -19.14 -17.04 -5.76
CA VAL A 74 -17.84 -17.63 -6.10
C VAL A 74 -17.20 -18.29 -4.88
N TYR A 75 -17.56 -17.85 -3.67
CA TYR A 75 -17.09 -18.44 -2.42
C TYR A 75 -17.96 -19.63 -2.02
N THR A 76 -17.39 -20.83 -2.00
CA THR A 76 -18.03 -21.98 -1.36
C THR A 76 -17.73 -21.96 0.14
N TRP A 77 -18.72 -21.56 0.95
CA TRP A 77 -18.61 -21.59 2.40
C TRP A 77 -18.49 -23.05 2.86
N GLY A 78 -17.31 -23.49 3.31
CA GLY A 78 -17.10 -24.87 3.77
C GLY A 78 -15.77 -25.53 3.41
N GLY A 79 -14.92 -24.87 2.62
CA GLY A 79 -13.51 -25.25 2.52
C GLY A 79 -13.08 -25.59 1.10
N GLU A 80 -12.45 -24.62 0.45
CA GLU A 80 -11.30 -24.75 -0.43
C GLU A 80 -10.78 -23.33 -0.70
N PHE A 81 -9.50 -23.18 -1.05
CA PHE A 81 -8.99 -21.91 -1.57
C PHE A 81 -9.69 -21.60 -2.90
N PRO A 82 -9.86 -20.31 -3.28
CA PRO A 82 -10.41 -19.99 -4.59
C PRO A 82 -9.66 -20.72 -5.70
N GLU A 83 -10.39 -21.18 -6.71
CA GLU A 83 -9.79 -21.88 -7.85
C GLU A 83 -8.64 -21.07 -8.45
N PHE A 84 -7.70 -21.74 -9.09
CA PHE A 84 -6.54 -21.07 -9.69
C PHE A 84 -6.95 -19.91 -10.61
N ARG A 85 -8.01 -20.08 -11.40
CA ARG A 85 -8.53 -19.04 -12.30
C ARG A 85 -9.00 -17.80 -11.55
N VAL A 86 -9.71 -17.97 -10.42
CA VAL A 86 -10.16 -16.84 -9.57
C VAL A 86 -8.97 -16.12 -8.95
N ARG A 87 -7.96 -16.87 -8.47
CA ARG A 87 -6.73 -16.27 -7.93
C ARG A 87 -5.96 -15.48 -8.99
N LEU A 88 -5.87 -16.02 -10.22
CA LEU A 88 -5.21 -15.34 -11.33
C LEU A 88 -5.93 -14.04 -11.71
N ILE A 89 -7.27 -14.07 -11.79
CA ILE A 89 -8.07 -12.87 -12.02
C ILE A 89 -7.77 -11.80 -10.96
N LEU A 90 -7.79 -12.17 -9.67
CA LEU A 90 -7.48 -11.24 -8.58
C LEU A 90 -6.07 -10.65 -8.69
N VAL A 91 -5.07 -11.46 -9.05
CA VAL A 91 -3.71 -10.97 -9.30
C VAL A 91 -3.71 -9.96 -10.44
N CYS A 92 -4.31 -10.28 -11.59
CA CYS A 92 -4.40 -9.35 -12.73
C CYS A 92 -5.13 -8.05 -12.36
N CYS A 93 -6.21 -8.11 -11.60
CA CYS A 93 -6.88 -6.90 -11.09
C CYS A 93 -5.95 -6.04 -10.23
N GLN A 94 -5.19 -6.65 -9.32
CA GLN A 94 -4.27 -5.93 -8.43
C GLN A 94 -3.08 -5.33 -9.18
N MET A 95 -2.56 -6.04 -10.20
CA MET A 95 -1.52 -5.50 -11.08
C MET A 95 -2.01 -4.28 -11.85
N LEU A 96 -3.29 -4.26 -12.27
CA LEU A 96 -3.90 -3.12 -12.95
C LEU A 96 -4.19 -1.96 -11.99
N VAL A 97 -4.78 -2.23 -10.82
CA VAL A 97 -5.14 -1.19 -9.83
C VAL A 97 -3.90 -0.47 -9.28
N TYR A 98 -2.78 -1.17 -9.11
CA TYR A 98 -1.54 -0.59 -8.60
C TYR A 98 -0.43 -0.57 -9.65
N TYR A 99 -0.78 -0.41 -10.94
CA TYR A 99 0.17 -0.52 -12.05
C TYR A 99 1.40 0.39 -11.88
N GLN A 100 1.25 1.57 -11.30
CA GLN A 100 2.37 2.51 -11.05
C GLN A 100 3.42 1.97 -10.08
N ARG A 101 3.03 1.06 -9.18
CA ARG A 101 3.96 0.39 -8.24
C ARG A 101 4.75 -0.74 -8.89
N PHE A 102 4.39 -1.10 -10.13
CA PHE A 102 4.98 -2.20 -10.88
C PHE A 102 5.58 -1.68 -12.18
N ASN A 103 6.75 -2.19 -12.58
CA ASN A 103 7.33 -1.85 -13.88
C ASN A 103 6.66 -2.65 -15.02
N LEU A 104 5.36 -2.43 -15.24
CA LEU A 104 4.58 -3.13 -16.27
C LEU A 104 4.77 -2.50 -17.64
N THR A 105 4.93 -3.34 -18.67
CA THR A 105 4.88 -2.89 -20.06
C THR A 105 3.43 -2.75 -20.53
N ALA A 106 3.19 -2.00 -21.61
CA ALA A 106 1.86 -1.93 -22.24
C ALA A 106 1.31 -3.31 -22.62
N SER A 107 2.19 -4.25 -23.00
CA SER A 107 1.81 -5.64 -23.27
C SER A 107 1.34 -6.37 -22.02
N ASP A 108 1.98 -6.14 -20.86
CA ASP A 108 1.59 -6.78 -19.60
C ASP A 108 0.23 -6.25 -19.12
N VAL A 109 0.00 -4.94 -19.26
CA VAL A 109 -1.27 -4.27 -18.93
C VAL A 109 -2.42 -4.87 -19.76
N ARG A 110 -2.26 -4.94 -21.09
CA ARG A 110 -3.25 -5.55 -21.99
C ARG A 110 -3.51 -7.01 -21.66
N MET A 111 -2.45 -7.81 -21.46
CA MET A 111 -2.59 -9.22 -21.06
C MET A 111 -3.35 -9.38 -19.73
N CYS A 112 -3.06 -8.54 -18.72
CA CYS A 112 -3.79 -8.60 -17.46
C CYS A 112 -5.27 -8.27 -17.66
N TYR A 113 -5.57 -7.27 -18.49
CA TYR A 113 -6.96 -6.90 -18.77
C TYR A 113 -7.71 -7.96 -19.57
N GLU A 114 -7.08 -8.66 -20.52
CA GLU A 114 -7.71 -9.79 -21.22
C GLU A 114 -8.22 -10.86 -20.24
N VAL A 115 -7.42 -11.19 -19.21
CA VAL A 115 -7.82 -12.14 -18.16
C VAL A 115 -8.99 -11.61 -17.34
N VAL A 116 -9.00 -10.31 -17.02
CA VAL A 116 -10.09 -9.66 -16.27
C VAL A 116 -11.36 -9.57 -17.12
N ASN A 117 -11.26 -9.26 -18.40
CA ASN A 117 -12.40 -9.16 -19.30
C ASN A 117 -13.10 -10.52 -19.49
N ASP A 118 -12.32 -11.61 -19.50
CA ASP A 118 -12.83 -12.99 -19.53
C ASP A 118 -13.30 -13.52 -18.14
N SER A 119 -13.30 -12.68 -17.09
CA SER A 119 -13.69 -13.10 -15.75
C SER A 119 -15.17 -13.51 -15.63
N GLY A 120 -16.01 -13.12 -16.60
CA GLY A 120 -17.46 -13.30 -16.52
C GLY A 120 -18.06 -12.60 -15.29
N ASP A 121 -18.85 -13.34 -14.51
CA ASP A 121 -19.61 -12.86 -13.35
C ASP A 121 -18.86 -13.01 -12.00
N VAL A 122 -17.53 -13.15 -12.03
CA VAL A 122 -16.73 -13.44 -10.82
C VAL A 122 -16.56 -12.21 -9.92
N LEU A 123 -16.27 -11.06 -10.51
CA LEU A 123 -15.90 -9.84 -9.80
C LEU A 123 -17.14 -9.10 -9.29
N GLU A 124 -17.02 -8.45 -8.14
CA GLU A 124 -18.02 -7.47 -7.70
C GLU A 124 -18.07 -6.29 -8.71
N GLU A 125 -19.26 -5.74 -8.95
CA GLU A 125 -19.50 -4.82 -10.06
C GLU A 125 -18.76 -3.48 -9.93
N GLU A 126 -18.73 -2.91 -8.72
CA GLU A 126 -17.99 -1.67 -8.44
C GLU A 126 -16.49 -1.92 -8.53
N TYR A 127 -16.01 -3.04 -7.98
CA TYR A 127 -14.60 -3.41 -8.12
C TYR A 127 -14.19 -3.63 -9.58
N LYS A 128 -15.02 -4.30 -10.39
CA LYS A 128 -14.76 -4.49 -11.83
C LYS A 128 -14.66 -3.15 -12.55
N LYS A 129 -15.55 -2.20 -12.25
CA LYS A 129 -15.49 -0.84 -12.81
C LYS A 129 -14.19 -0.13 -12.43
N LYS A 130 -13.76 -0.18 -11.16
CA LYS A 130 -12.48 0.37 -10.72
C LYS A 130 -11.32 -0.19 -11.56
N VAL A 131 -11.26 -1.51 -11.71
CA VAL A 131 -10.20 -2.17 -12.52
C VAL A 131 -10.22 -1.69 -13.97
N CYS A 132 -11.40 -1.47 -14.56
CA CYS A 132 -11.49 -0.94 -15.92
C CYS A 132 -10.97 0.50 -16.02
N VAL A 133 -11.31 1.37 -15.05
CA VAL A 133 -10.80 2.76 -15.00
C VAL A 133 -9.26 2.76 -14.91
N GLU A 134 -8.71 1.98 -13.98
CA GLU A 134 -7.25 1.89 -13.80
C GLU A 134 -6.55 1.27 -15.01
N PHE A 135 -7.17 0.33 -15.71
CA PHE A 135 -6.67 -0.15 -16.99
C PHE A 135 -6.59 0.96 -18.05
N CYS A 136 -7.63 1.79 -18.18
CA CYS A 136 -7.64 2.90 -19.14
C CYS A 136 -6.52 3.90 -18.84
N LYS A 137 -6.32 4.23 -17.55
CA LYS A 137 -5.19 5.07 -17.09
C LYS A 137 -3.85 4.43 -17.45
N ALA A 138 -3.66 3.16 -17.10
CA ALA A 138 -2.44 2.42 -17.35
C ALA A 138 -2.08 2.35 -18.85
N VAL A 139 -3.05 2.15 -19.75
CA VAL A 139 -2.80 2.13 -21.20
C VAL A 139 -2.34 3.50 -21.71
N ARG A 140 -2.95 4.59 -21.24
CA ARG A 140 -2.55 5.95 -21.63
C ARG A 140 -1.13 6.29 -21.17
N GLU A 141 -0.79 5.93 -19.93
CA GLU A 141 0.53 6.19 -19.36
C GLU A 141 1.62 5.31 -19.98
N THR A 142 1.36 4.01 -20.17
CA THR A 142 2.35 3.08 -20.72
C THR A 142 2.44 3.13 -22.25
N GLY A 143 1.36 3.49 -22.95
CA GLY A 143 1.32 3.71 -24.40
C GLY A 143 1.86 5.08 -24.82
N GLY A 144 1.79 6.09 -23.95
CA GLY A 144 2.31 7.44 -24.19
C GLY A 144 3.85 7.54 -24.21
N VAL A 145 4.57 6.49 -23.79
CA VAL A 145 6.04 6.44 -23.77
C VAL A 145 6.55 5.61 -24.96
N GLY A 146 6.33 6.10 -26.17
CA GLY A 146 7.16 5.74 -27.33
C GLY A 146 6.46 5.19 -28.57
N MET A 147 5.71 6.04 -29.28
CA MET A 147 5.48 5.92 -30.74
C MET A 147 5.40 7.37 -31.27
N GLY A 148 6.21 7.87 -32.20
CA GLY A 148 6.76 7.17 -33.35
C GLY A 148 5.66 7.00 -34.39
N ASP A 149 5.19 8.12 -34.94
CA ASP A 149 4.43 8.30 -36.20
C ASP A 149 4.17 6.98 -36.96
N GLY A 150 3.05 6.31 -36.70
CA GLY A 150 2.77 4.99 -37.27
C GLY A 150 1.38 4.42 -36.97
N GLU A 151 0.44 4.71 -37.87
CA GLU A 151 -0.72 3.90 -38.30
C GLU A 151 -1.88 3.62 -37.32
N GLU A 152 -2.88 4.53 -37.34
CA GLU A 152 -4.34 4.33 -37.53
C GLU A 152 -5.09 3.06 -37.04
N GLU A 153 -4.60 2.28 -36.06
CA GLU A 153 -5.40 1.21 -35.41
C GLU A 153 -5.95 1.60 -34.02
N ASP A 154 -5.48 2.69 -33.40
CA ASP A 154 -5.83 3.06 -32.01
C ASP A 154 -7.13 3.88 -31.84
N SER A 155 -7.73 4.44 -32.90
CA SER A 155 -8.81 5.45 -32.71
C SER A 155 -10.11 4.89 -32.13
N ASP A 156 -10.42 3.62 -32.41
CA ASP A 156 -11.65 2.99 -31.91
C ASP A 156 -11.49 2.47 -30.47
N GLU A 157 -10.30 1.98 -30.12
CA GLU A 157 -9.96 1.55 -28.76
C GLU A 157 -9.82 2.77 -27.84
N GLU A 158 -9.10 3.80 -28.27
CA GLU A 158 -8.95 5.06 -27.55
C GLU A 158 -10.30 5.73 -27.29
N ARG A 159 -11.21 5.74 -28.28
CA ARG A 159 -12.57 6.27 -28.10
C ARG A 159 -13.41 5.43 -27.12
N MET A 160 -13.23 4.11 -27.10
CA MET A 160 -13.95 3.24 -26.15
C MET A 160 -13.42 3.44 -24.73
N LEU A 161 -12.11 3.63 -24.56
CA LEU A 161 -11.47 3.98 -23.30
C LEU A 161 -11.93 5.36 -22.82
N GLU A 162 -12.02 6.35 -23.72
CA GLU A 162 -12.55 7.68 -23.42
C GLU A 162 -14.02 7.62 -22.98
N GLU A 163 -14.89 6.86 -23.65
CA GLU A 163 -16.30 6.72 -23.25
C GLU A 163 -16.46 6.03 -21.88
N MET A 164 -15.54 5.13 -21.51
CA MET A 164 -15.50 4.50 -20.18
C MET A 164 -15.01 5.48 -19.11
N LEU A 165 -14.07 6.37 -19.43
CA LEU A 165 -13.53 7.40 -18.54
C LEU A 165 -14.45 8.62 -18.41
N GLU A 166 -15.26 9.00 -19.41
CA GLU A 166 -16.24 10.09 -19.28
C GLU A 166 -17.33 9.76 -18.23
N ASN A 167 -17.47 8.49 -17.84
CA ASN A 167 -18.32 8.07 -16.72
C ASN A 167 -17.58 8.06 -15.36
N GLU A 168 -16.29 8.42 -15.30
CA GLU A 168 -15.41 8.42 -14.12
C GLU A 168 -15.69 9.57 -13.15
N GLU A 169 -16.10 10.76 -13.63
CA GLU A 169 -16.33 11.96 -12.79
C GLU A 169 -17.41 11.75 -11.70
N ALA A 170 -18.19 10.67 -11.76
CA ALA A 170 -19.16 10.30 -10.74
C ALA A 170 -18.62 9.38 -9.62
N PHE A 171 -17.35 8.95 -9.69
CA PHE A 171 -16.78 7.88 -8.85
C PHE A 171 -15.50 8.23 -8.09
N GLU A 172 -14.76 9.28 -8.46
CA GLU A 172 -13.53 9.69 -7.74
C GLU A 172 -13.77 9.99 -6.25
N ASP A 173 -14.96 10.45 -5.87
CA ASP A 173 -15.30 10.82 -4.48
C ASP A 173 -15.35 9.63 -3.48
N GLU A 174 -15.44 8.37 -3.93
CA GLU A 174 -15.64 7.22 -3.01
C GLU A 174 -14.39 6.34 -2.82
N PHE A 175 -13.40 6.38 -3.71
CA PHE A 175 -12.25 5.46 -3.66
C PHE A 175 -10.89 6.11 -3.33
N ASP A 176 -10.69 7.40 -3.63
CA ASP A 176 -9.37 8.03 -3.54
C ASP A 176 -8.86 8.31 -2.11
N ASP A 177 -9.66 8.14 -1.06
CA ASP A 177 -9.26 8.53 0.30
C ASP A 177 -8.42 7.45 1.05
N TYR A 178 -8.20 6.26 0.47
CA TYR A 178 -7.58 5.14 1.20
C TYR A 178 -6.27 4.56 0.62
N ASP A 179 -5.98 4.72 -0.68
CA ASP A 179 -4.84 4.02 -1.33
C ASP A 179 -3.55 4.88 -1.49
N ASP A 180 -3.58 6.18 -1.20
CA ASP A 180 -2.48 7.14 -1.46
C ASP A 180 -1.43 7.27 -0.31
N TYR A 181 -1.34 6.29 0.60
CA TYR A 181 -0.51 6.42 1.81
C TYR A 181 0.92 5.87 1.72
N ASP A 182 1.39 5.38 0.56
CA ASP A 182 2.69 4.71 0.44
C ASP A 182 3.79 5.48 -0.32
N ASP A 183 3.53 6.69 -0.85
CA ASP A 183 4.56 7.48 -1.53
C ASP A 183 5.12 8.59 -0.60
N PHE A 184 6.04 8.20 0.29
CA PHE A 184 6.90 9.16 0.98
C PHE A 184 8.31 8.99 0.41
N GLU A 185 8.73 9.93 -0.43
CA GLU A 185 10.10 10.02 -0.94
C GLU A 185 11.10 9.89 0.22
N GLU A 186 12.06 8.96 0.07
CA GLU A 186 13.23 8.87 0.93
C GLU A 186 14.01 10.19 0.84
N GLY A 187 13.83 11.05 1.84
CA GLY A 187 14.63 12.27 1.98
C GLY A 187 16.11 11.91 2.08
N GLU A 188 16.87 12.35 1.06
CA GLU A 188 18.32 12.22 0.97
C GLU A 188 19.02 12.67 2.25
N GLY A 189 20.01 11.87 2.67
CA GLY A 189 20.86 12.15 3.82
C GLY A 189 21.60 13.48 3.66
N GLY A 190 21.38 14.39 4.60
CA GLY A 190 22.19 15.59 4.80
C GLY A 190 23.30 15.34 5.82
N GLU A 191 24.54 15.28 5.34
CA GLU A 191 25.75 15.37 6.14
C GLU A 191 25.91 16.75 6.81
N GLY A 192 26.48 16.77 8.03
CA GLY A 192 27.46 17.79 8.41
C GLY A 192 27.04 18.93 9.35
N GLY A 193 27.47 18.81 10.62
CA GLY A 193 28.03 19.91 11.42
C GLY A 193 27.07 20.77 12.24
N GLU A 194 27.16 20.69 13.57
CA GLU A 194 27.82 21.71 14.39
C GLU A 194 27.95 21.21 15.84
N GLU A 195 29.14 21.42 16.40
CA GLU A 195 29.54 21.09 17.76
C GLU A 195 28.88 22.07 18.71
N ASP A 196 28.20 21.58 19.75
CA ASP A 196 27.84 22.40 20.92
C ASP A 196 28.28 21.65 22.18
N ASP A 197 29.25 22.27 22.84
CA ASP A 197 29.81 21.92 24.14
C ASP A 197 28.72 21.79 25.21
N VAL A 198 28.63 20.63 25.85
CA VAL A 198 27.88 20.48 27.11
C VAL A 198 28.89 20.16 28.20
N GLU A 199 29.05 21.12 29.10
CA GLU A 199 29.90 21.03 30.30
C GLU A 199 29.54 19.80 31.14
N GLU A 200 30.58 19.09 31.57
CA GLU A 200 30.53 18.01 32.54
C GLU A 200 30.17 18.58 33.93
N ASP A 201 28.95 18.32 34.41
CA ASP A 201 28.63 18.45 35.82
C ASP A 201 28.60 17.06 36.48
N ASP A 202 29.60 16.85 37.34
CA ASP A 202 29.76 15.72 38.25
C ASP A 202 28.51 15.47 39.10
N PHE A 203 27.96 14.25 39.04
CA PHE A 203 27.10 13.74 40.12
C PHE A 203 27.46 12.30 40.48
N GLU A 204 28.16 12.17 41.61
CA GLU A 204 28.64 10.93 42.22
C GLU A 204 27.53 9.94 42.62
N GLU A 205 27.85 8.67 42.35
CA GLU A 205 27.55 7.42 43.05
C GLU A 205 26.31 7.28 43.96
N GLY A 206 25.42 6.37 43.53
CA GLY A 206 24.42 5.72 44.37
C GLY A 206 24.25 4.24 43.99
N LEU A 207 25.16 3.40 44.47
CA LEU A 207 25.14 1.93 44.34
C LEU A 207 23.86 1.31 44.93
N VAL A 208 23.07 0.61 44.11
CA VAL A 208 22.14 -0.45 44.58
C VAL A 208 22.28 -1.68 43.69
N GLY A 209 22.63 -2.80 44.32
CA GLY A 209 23.27 -3.96 43.70
C GLY A 209 22.39 -4.87 42.83
N VAL A 210 23.00 -5.38 41.76
CA VAL A 210 22.49 -6.47 40.92
C VAL A 210 22.94 -7.82 41.50
N PRO A 211 22.03 -8.77 41.80
CA PRO A 211 22.42 -10.12 42.24
C PRO A 211 23.01 -10.95 41.08
N LYS A 212 24.23 -11.47 41.29
CA LYS A 212 24.91 -12.39 40.36
C LYS A 212 24.14 -13.72 40.21
N ARG A 213 23.81 -14.10 38.97
CA ARG A 213 23.27 -15.42 38.61
C ARG A 213 24.25 -16.54 39.02
N ARG A 214 23.78 -17.48 39.83
CA ARG A 214 24.48 -18.75 40.13
C ARG A 214 24.43 -19.67 38.89
N LYS A 215 25.59 -20.20 38.49
CA LYS A 215 25.68 -21.32 37.54
C LYS A 215 25.23 -22.60 38.26
N LEU A 216 24.22 -23.27 37.73
CA LEU A 216 23.85 -24.64 38.13
C LEU A 216 24.85 -25.60 37.46
N LYS A 217 25.37 -26.55 38.25
CA LYS A 217 26.01 -27.78 37.77
C LYS A 217 24.93 -28.85 37.64
#